data_AF-A0A7S4SDZ8-F1
#
_entry.id   AF-A0A7S4SDZ8-F1
#
_cell.length_a   1.000
_cell.length_b   1.000
_cell.length_c   1.000
_cell.angle_alpha   90.00
_cell.angle_beta   90.00
_cell.angle_gamma   90.00
#
_symmetry.space_group_name_H-M   'P 1'
#
loop_
_entity.id
_entity.type
_entity.pdbx_description
1 polymer ?
#
loop_
_entity_poly.entity_id
_entity_poly.type
_entity_poly.pdbx_seq_one_letter_code
_entity_poly.pdbx_strand_id
1 'polypeptide(L)'
;MSTPQVDNSPSTNNTKDTSDKKQNKHTDGRTDEAYAVKLKKEYILTERASSLPPLPPDDDDDVEYENNTNDNNRGGGGGGNRNDNNNRRRGGGKKKKRERGMNKKRPRDAKIAPSHKMCIDIVRGKECPFGDDCKYSHDIKALLAVRPHDIVEVEGGCPTYNLYGHCDFGVNCRLGSSHINMATGDNIQKPECEIPNPPPPPVMNVIDKTTQTMLRKNKYPFVCKRAWEEKKEKRRILEEEEKKKKKKKKEEEKKEKR
;
A
#
# COMPACT_ATOMS: atom_id res chain seq x y z
N MET A 1 38.34 46.24 -21.98
CA MET A 1 39.48 45.51 -21.40
C MET A 1 39.38 45.61 -19.89
N SER A 2 39.84 44.56 -19.21
CA SER A 2 40.09 44.47 -17.76
C SER A 2 38.92 43.92 -16.90
N THR A 3 38.96 42.60 -16.78
CA THR A 3 38.65 41.84 -15.56
C THR A 3 39.41 42.37 -14.34
N PRO A 4 39.00 41.97 -13.13
CA PRO A 4 39.95 41.18 -12.35
C PRO A 4 39.32 39.95 -11.65
N GLN A 5 39.92 38.79 -11.93
CA GLN A 5 40.24 37.70 -10.99
C GLN A 5 41.23 38.26 -9.93
N VAL A 6 41.46 37.79 -8.70
CA VAL A 6 41.30 36.55 -7.90
C VAL A 6 41.62 37.00 -6.43
N ASP A 7 41.31 36.30 -5.34
CA ASP A 7 42.21 35.30 -4.73
C ASP A 7 41.63 34.67 -3.44
N ASN A 8 42.14 33.47 -3.20
CA ASN A 8 41.81 32.42 -2.25
C ASN A 8 41.97 32.72 -0.73
N SER A 9 41.02 32.19 0.08
CA SER A 9 41.13 31.23 1.23
C SER A 9 42.31 31.31 2.23
N PRO A 10 42.31 30.52 3.34
CA PRO A 10 41.29 30.14 4.33
C PRO A 10 41.80 30.38 5.78
N SER A 11 40.95 30.27 6.81
CA SER A 11 41.46 30.06 8.18
C SER A 11 40.62 29.08 8.99
N THR A 12 41.33 28.02 9.35
CA THR A 12 41.01 26.90 10.21
C THR A 12 40.87 27.36 11.66
N ASN A 13 39.76 27.01 12.32
CA ASN A 13 39.69 27.04 13.79
C ASN A 13 39.61 25.62 14.31
N ASN A 14 40.62 25.24 15.09
CA ASN A 14 40.71 23.99 15.81
C ASN A 14 40.58 24.27 17.32
N THR A 15 39.90 23.32 17.98
CA THR A 15 39.95 22.92 19.40
C THR A 15 39.47 23.88 20.50
N LYS A 16 38.48 23.42 21.27
CA LYS A 16 38.71 23.03 22.68
C LYS A 16 37.57 22.19 23.27
N ASP A 17 37.93 20.99 23.71
CA ASP A 17 37.20 20.15 24.67
C ASP A 17 36.89 20.88 25.99
N THR A 18 35.75 20.59 26.61
CA THR A 18 35.64 20.40 28.07
C THR A 18 34.32 19.68 28.48
N SER A 19 34.50 18.45 28.96
CA SER A 19 33.93 17.83 30.17
C SER A 19 32.41 17.87 30.48
N ASP A 20 31.85 16.65 30.49
CA ASP A 20 31.10 16.00 31.58
C ASP A 20 29.86 16.68 32.21
N LYS A 21 28.68 16.14 31.87
CA LYS A 21 27.59 15.96 32.86
C LYS A 21 26.72 14.74 32.54
N LYS A 22 27.00 13.66 33.27
CA LYS A 22 26.18 12.43 33.38
C LYS A 22 24.73 12.77 33.75
N GLN A 23 23.77 12.33 32.94
CA GLN A 23 22.40 12.11 33.39
C GLN A 23 22.02 10.66 33.11
N ASN A 24 21.85 9.93 34.22
CA ASN A 24 21.59 8.51 34.29
C ASN A 24 20.07 8.28 34.06
N LYS A 25 19.67 7.70 32.93
CA LYS A 25 18.31 7.20 32.72
C LYS A 25 18.37 5.67 32.58
N HIS A 26 17.62 5.00 33.44
CA HIS A 26 17.43 3.55 33.51
C HIS A 26 17.07 2.97 32.14
N THR A 27 17.88 2.07 31.62
CA THR A 27 17.53 1.22 30.49
C THR A 27 17.02 -0.12 31.02
N ASP A 28 15.75 -0.42 30.75
CA ASP A 28 15.21 -1.76 30.93
C ASP A 28 15.95 -2.71 29.96
N GLY A 29 16.73 -3.62 30.53
CA GLY A 29 17.57 -4.58 29.80
C GLY A 29 16.74 -5.62 29.03
N ARG A 30 16.19 -5.22 27.88
CA ARG A 30 15.63 -6.11 26.86
C ARG A 30 16.48 -5.98 25.61
N THR A 31 17.38 -6.93 25.40
CA THR A 31 18.32 -6.91 24.27
C THR A 31 17.57 -6.95 22.93
N ASP A 32 17.65 -5.87 22.16
CA ASP A 32 17.09 -5.72 20.80
C ASP A 32 17.72 -6.66 19.76
N GLU A 33 18.75 -7.41 20.15
CA GLU A 33 19.48 -8.34 19.28
C GLU A 33 18.63 -9.51 18.76
N ALA A 34 17.50 -9.83 19.41
CA ALA A 34 16.63 -10.92 18.99
C ALA A 34 15.90 -10.65 17.65
N TYR A 35 15.85 -9.39 17.19
CA TYR A 35 15.19 -8.98 15.95
C TYR A 35 16.06 -8.14 15.01
N ALA A 36 17.38 -8.07 15.25
CA ALA A 36 18.29 -7.32 14.40
C ALA A 36 18.53 -8.03 13.06
N VAL A 37 17.96 -7.50 11.98
CA VAL A 37 18.20 -7.98 10.62
C VAL A 37 19.59 -7.53 10.17
N LYS A 38 20.51 -8.49 9.99
CA LYS A 38 21.87 -8.22 9.49
C LYS A 38 21.83 -7.98 7.98
N LEU A 39 21.68 -6.73 7.56
CA LEU A 39 21.83 -6.30 6.17
C LEU A 39 23.30 -5.93 5.90
N LYS A 40 23.85 -6.39 4.77
CA LYS A 40 25.19 -5.96 4.34
C LYS A 40 25.12 -4.48 3.93
N LYS A 41 26.19 -3.74 4.23
CA LYS A 41 26.29 -2.29 3.94
C LYS A 41 26.09 -1.95 2.46
N GLU A 42 26.44 -2.88 1.56
CA GLU A 42 26.24 -2.74 0.10
C GLU A 42 24.76 -2.63 -0.33
N TYR A 43 23.80 -3.04 0.51
CA TYR A 43 22.36 -2.92 0.23
C TYR A 43 21.68 -1.78 0.98
N ILE A 44 22.45 -0.96 1.71
CA ILE A 44 21.95 0.23 2.39
C ILE A 44 22.30 1.41 1.48
N LEU A 45 21.29 2.02 0.87
CA LEU A 45 21.49 3.28 0.16
C LEU A 45 21.99 4.32 1.19
N THR A 46 23.14 4.92 0.92
CA THR A 46 23.74 5.95 1.77
C THR A 46 22.91 7.24 1.79
N GLU A 47 22.15 7.48 0.74
CA GLU A 47 21.35 8.68 0.56
C GLU A 47 19.88 8.34 0.26
N ARG A 48 18.98 9.19 0.76
CA ARG A 48 17.56 9.12 0.45
C ARG A 48 17.37 9.49 -1.03
N ALA A 49 16.63 8.68 -1.77
CA ALA A 49 16.32 8.97 -3.17
C ALA A 49 15.70 10.36 -3.33
N SER A 50 16.20 11.17 -4.27
CA SER A 50 15.77 12.55 -4.52
C SER A 50 14.31 12.68 -4.96
N SER A 51 13.68 11.56 -5.36
CA SER A 51 12.26 11.48 -5.72
C SER A 51 11.32 11.44 -4.51
N LEU A 52 11.85 11.26 -3.30
CA LEU A 52 11.05 11.26 -2.08
C LEU A 52 10.85 12.69 -1.57
N PRO A 53 9.66 13.02 -1.04
CA PRO A 53 9.44 14.31 -0.42
C PRO A 53 10.39 14.52 0.78
N PRO A 54 10.73 15.79 1.11
CA PRO A 54 11.49 16.14 2.30
C PRO A 54 10.88 15.48 3.54
N LEU A 55 11.75 14.97 4.42
CA LEU A 55 11.28 14.53 5.72
C LEU A 55 10.74 15.75 6.48
N PRO A 56 9.61 15.61 7.19
CA PRO A 56 9.21 16.63 8.13
C PRO A 56 10.35 16.82 9.15
N PRO A 57 10.55 18.06 9.67
CA PRO A 57 11.47 18.29 10.76
C PRO A 57 11.16 17.34 11.93
N ASP A 58 12.20 16.92 12.64
CA ASP A 58 12.05 16.19 13.90
C ASP A 58 11.47 17.17 14.94
N ASP A 59 10.14 17.34 14.92
CA ASP A 59 9.44 18.17 15.89
C ASP A 59 9.38 17.41 17.23
N ASP A 60 10.23 17.81 18.19
CA ASP A 60 10.24 17.34 19.59
C ASP A 60 9.05 17.89 20.41
N ASP A 61 8.07 18.55 19.77
CA ASP A 61 6.94 19.17 20.45
C ASP A 61 5.61 18.52 20.04
N ASP A 62 4.90 17.95 21.02
CA ASP A 62 3.54 17.41 20.95
C ASP A 62 2.53 18.52 20.53
N VAL A 63 2.51 18.87 19.24
CA VAL A 63 1.47 19.76 18.70
C VAL A 63 0.23 18.93 18.35
N GLU A 64 -0.80 19.03 19.19
CA GLU A 64 -2.15 18.56 18.88
C GLU A 64 -2.67 19.30 17.63
N TYR A 65 -2.61 18.66 16.47
CA TYR A 65 -3.30 19.17 15.29
C TYR A 65 -4.80 18.95 15.47
N GLU A 66 -5.54 20.04 15.70
CA GLU A 66 -6.99 20.03 15.75
C GLU A 66 -7.55 19.48 14.43
N ASN A 67 -8.06 18.24 14.50
CA ASN A 67 -8.81 17.67 13.39
C ASN A 67 -10.14 18.42 13.30
N ASN A 68 -10.30 19.24 12.26
CA ASN A 68 -11.60 19.78 11.87
C ASN A 68 -12.53 18.64 11.46
N THR A 69 -13.22 18.05 12.44
CA THR A 69 -14.28 17.07 12.25
C THR A 69 -15.57 17.78 11.86
N ASN A 70 -15.62 18.32 10.64
CA ASN A 70 -16.89 18.57 9.98
C ASN A 70 -17.17 17.46 8.97
N ASP A 71 -17.27 16.23 9.48
CA ASP A 71 -17.81 15.06 8.76
C ASP A 71 -19.22 14.76 9.31
N ASN A 72 -20.10 15.76 9.31
CA ASN A 72 -21.53 15.48 9.38
C ASN A 72 -21.98 15.05 7.98
N ASN A 73 -22.32 13.76 7.90
CA ASN A 73 -23.11 13.13 6.84
C ASN A 73 -22.36 12.46 5.67
N ARG A 74 -21.64 11.36 5.96
CA ARG A 74 -21.62 10.19 5.07
C ARG A 74 -21.45 8.89 5.86
N GLY A 75 -22.51 8.52 6.57
CA GLY A 75 -22.67 7.20 7.16
C GLY A 75 -22.69 6.12 6.08
N GLY A 76 -21.52 5.53 5.80
CA GLY A 76 -21.41 4.29 5.03
C GLY A 76 -21.89 3.12 5.87
N GLY A 77 -23.15 2.75 5.68
CA GLY A 77 -23.79 1.59 6.31
C GLY A 77 -23.04 0.29 6.01
N GLY A 78 -22.42 -0.27 7.05
CA GLY A 78 -21.84 -1.61 7.06
C GLY A 78 -22.53 -2.46 8.13
N GLY A 79 -23.53 -3.23 7.72
CA GLY A 79 -23.92 -4.51 8.33
C GLY A 79 -24.41 -4.50 9.77
N GLY A 80 -25.73 -4.32 9.96
CA GLY A 80 -26.41 -4.66 11.21
C GLY A 80 -27.74 -5.35 10.94
N ASN A 81 -27.80 -6.67 11.20
CA ASN A 81 -28.86 -7.42 11.88
C ASN A 81 -29.13 -8.79 11.25
N ARG A 82 -28.46 -9.82 11.79
CA ARG A 82 -29.12 -11.09 12.05
C ARG A 82 -29.06 -11.33 13.55
N ASN A 83 -30.24 -11.18 14.13
CA ASN A 83 -30.66 -11.56 15.48
C ASN A 83 -29.87 -12.73 16.06
N ASP A 84 -29.10 -12.47 17.12
CA ASP A 84 -28.74 -13.47 18.11
C ASP A 84 -29.21 -12.97 19.48
N ASN A 85 -30.52 -13.04 19.68
CA ASN A 85 -31.12 -12.97 21.01
C ASN A 85 -30.76 -14.24 21.77
N ASN A 86 -29.60 -14.24 22.42
CA ASN A 86 -29.37 -15.11 23.57
C ASN A 86 -28.61 -14.35 24.65
N ASN A 87 -29.39 -13.65 25.47
CA ASN A 87 -28.97 -13.10 26.74
C ASN A 87 -28.60 -14.24 27.71
N ARG A 88 -27.29 -14.47 27.92
CA ARG A 88 -26.80 -15.03 29.18
C ARG A 88 -25.51 -14.35 29.62
N ARG A 89 -25.70 -13.36 30.49
CA ARG A 89 -24.89 -13.09 31.71
C ARG A 89 -23.38 -13.28 31.54
N ARG A 90 -22.66 -12.20 31.26
CA ARG A 90 -21.31 -11.92 31.81
C ARG A 90 -20.84 -10.52 31.42
N GLY A 91 -20.73 -9.66 32.43
CA GLY A 91 -19.82 -8.51 32.54
C GLY A 91 -19.80 -7.52 31.38
N GLY A 92 -20.17 -6.26 31.69
CA GLY A 92 -19.88 -5.08 30.86
C GLY A 92 -18.37 -4.81 30.72
N GLY A 93 -17.64 -5.75 30.12
CA GLY A 93 -16.27 -5.55 29.69
C GLY A 93 -16.30 -4.71 28.42
N LYS A 94 -15.80 -3.47 28.50
CA LYS A 94 -15.38 -2.69 27.33
C LYS A 94 -14.60 -3.65 26.42
N LYS A 95 -15.16 -3.98 25.25
CA LYS A 95 -14.47 -4.83 24.27
C LYS A 95 -13.11 -4.18 24.01
N LYS A 96 -12.03 -4.73 24.59
CA LYS A 96 -10.66 -4.29 24.30
C LYS A 96 -10.53 -4.36 22.79
N LYS A 97 -10.44 -3.19 22.16
CA LYS A 97 -10.22 -3.07 20.73
C LYS A 97 -8.94 -3.85 20.50
N ARG A 98 -9.03 -4.98 19.79
CA ARG A 98 -7.86 -5.82 19.49
C ARG A 98 -6.77 -4.88 18.98
N GLU A 99 -5.55 -4.99 19.50
CA GLU A 99 -4.33 -4.30 19.02
C GLU A 99 -4.00 -4.79 17.60
N ARG A 100 -4.91 -4.54 16.67
CA ARG A 100 -4.59 -4.50 15.26
C ARG A 100 -3.96 -3.14 15.08
N GLY A 101 -2.69 -3.11 14.73
CA GLY A 101 -1.97 -1.90 14.35
C GLY A 101 -2.66 -1.26 13.15
N MET A 102 -3.73 -0.50 13.39
CA MET A 102 -4.23 0.45 12.41
C MET A 102 -3.20 1.56 12.39
N ASN A 103 -2.45 1.63 11.29
CA ASN A 103 -1.45 2.66 11.07
C ASN A 103 -2.16 4.02 10.85
N LYS A 104 -2.73 4.57 11.92
CA LYS A 104 -3.50 5.82 11.93
C LYS A 104 -2.62 7.05 11.78
N LYS A 105 -1.31 6.90 12.03
CA LYS A 105 -0.29 7.94 11.85
C LYS A 105 0.31 7.94 10.44
N ARG A 106 -0.25 7.18 9.48
CA ARG A 106 0.21 7.26 8.10
C ARG A 106 -0.10 8.68 7.58
N PRO A 107 0.91 9.46 7.15
CA PRO A 107 0.66 10.78 6.57
C PRO A 107 -0.25 10.61 5.36
N ARG A 108 -1.30 11.43 5.28
CA ARG A 108 -2.20 11.46 4.14
C ARG A 108 -1.72 12.54 3.18
N ASP A 109 -1.59 12.15 1.91
CA ASP A 109 -1.32 13.12 0.86
C ASP A 109 -2.44 14.17 0.80
N ALA A 110 -2.07 15.40 0.43
CA ALA A 110 -3.02 16.49 0.25
C ALA A 110 -4.08 16.09 -0.78
N LYS A 111 -5.35 16.30 -0.44
CA LYS A 111 -6.45 16.03 -1.38
C LYS A 111 -6.45 17.12 -2.45
N ILE A 112 -6.19 16.73 -3.70
CA ILE A 112 -6.37 17.62 -4.85
C ILE A 112 -7.85 17.98 -4.97
N ALA A 113 -8.16 19.28 -5.06
CA ALA A 113 -9.53 19.75 -5.22
C ALA A 113 -10.14 19.18 -6.51
N PRO A 114 -11.43 18.82 -6.50
CA PRO A 114 -12.09 18.20 -7.64
C PRO A 114 -12.15 19.12 -8.87
N SER A 115 -12.15 20.44 -8.65
CA SER A 115 -12.10 21.46 -9.69
C SER A 115 -10.82 21.41 -10.54
N HIS A 116 -9.72 20.90 -10.00
CA HIS A 116 -8.47 20.71 -10.75
C HIS A 116 -8.44 19.41 -11.57
N LYS A 117 -9.47 18.56 -11.46
CA LYS A 117 -9.58 17.31 -12.20
C LYS A 117 -10.61 17.48 -13.30
N MET A 118 -10.28 17.05 -14.51
CA MET A 118 -11.23 17.08 -15.61
C MET A 118 -12.31 15.98 -15.45
N CYS A 119 -13.52 16.31 -15.87
CA CYS A 119 -14.62 15.35 -15.99
C CYS A 119 -14.26 14.20 -16.94
N ILE A 120 -14.39 12.96 -16.45
CA ILE A 120 -14.04 11.75 -17.21
C ILE A 120 -14.92 11.57 -18.45
N ASP A 121 -16.18 12.00 -18.41
CA ASP A 121 -17.08 11.85 -19.56
C ASP A 121 -16.64 12.75 -20.72
N ILE A 122 -16.24 13.99 -20.43
CA ILE A 122 -15.68 14.91 -21.44
C ILE A 122 -14.35 14.39 -21.99
N VAL A 123 -13.48 13.84 -21.14
CA VAL A 123 -12.24 13.18 -21.58
C VAL A 123 -12.52 12.05 -22.58
N ARG A 124 -13.65 11.36 -22.41
CA ARG A 124 -14.11 10.27 -23.29
C ARG A 124 -14.88 10.76 -24.51
N GLY A 125 -15.05 12.06 -24.69
CA GLY A 125 -15.86 12.63 -25.77
C GLY A 125 -17.36 12.43 -25.60
N LYS A 126 -17.83 12.16 -24.38
CA LYS A 126 -19.26 12.04 -24.04
C LYS A 126 -19.75 13.31 -23.38
N GLU A 127 -21.03 13.60 -23.51
CA GLU A 127 -21.68 14.65 -22.74
C GLU A 127 -21.67 14.33 -21.25
N CYS A 128 -21.40 15.34 -20.43
CA CYS A 128 -21.40 15.18 -18.97
C CYS A 128 -22.85 15.05 -18.47
N PRO A 129 -23.19 13.99 -17.71
CA PRO A 129 -24.55 13.82 -17.19
C PRO A 129 -24.96 14.89 -16.18
N PHE A 130 -23.98 15.62 -15.62
CA PHE A 130 -24.21 16.70 -14.66
C PHE A 130 -24.23 18.10 -15.30
N GLY A 131 -23.93 18.22 -16.60
CA GLY A 131 -23.88 19.51 -17.28
C GLY A 131 -22.98 20.52 -16.54
N ASP A 132 -23.49 21.72 -16.30
CA ASP A 132 -22.74 22.81 -15.68
C ASP A 132 -22.59 22.68 -14.14
N ASP A 133 -23.41 21.85 -13.50
CA ASP A 133 -23.32 21.54 -12.06
C ASP A 133 -22.25 20.48 -11.73
N CYS A 134 -21.40 20.16 -12.71
CA CYS A 134 -20.35 19.18 -12.54
C CYS A 134 -19.31 19.64 -11.52
N LYS A 135 -18.98 18.74 -10.58
CA LYS A 135 -17.92 18.96 -9.58
C LYS A 135 -16.52 19.04 -10.20
N TYR A 136 -16.37 18.56 -11.43
CA TYR A 136 -15.10 18.45 -12.15
C TYR A 136 -15.03 19.51 -13.26
N SER A 137 -13.82 19.89 -13.67
CA SER A 137 -13.65 20.89 -14.73
C SER A 137 -13.99 20.33 -16.11
N HIS A 138 -14.59 21.18 -16.95
CA HIS A 138 -14.94 20.88 -18.34
C HIS A 138 -14.00 21.55 -19.36
N ASP A 139 -13.17 22.48 -18.90
CA ASP A 139 -12.22 23.20 -19.77
C ASP A 139 -10.94 22.39 -20.00
N ILE A 140 -10.76 21.96 -21.25
CA ILE A 140 -9.60 21.18 -21.69
C ILE A 140 -8.32 22.03 -21.67
N LYS A 141 -8.41 23.31 -22.04
CA LYS A 141 -7.25 24.20 -22.15
C LYS A 141 -6.69 24.52 -20.77
N ALA A 142 -7.57 24.78 -19.80
CA ALA A 142 -7.18 24.98 -18.42
C ALA A 142 -6.46 23.76 -17.83
N LEU A 143 -6.91 22.53 -18.15
CA LEU A 143 -6.21 21.34 -17.68
C LEU A 143 -4.82 21.21 -18.31
N LEU A 144 -4.70 21.37 -19.64
CA LEU A 144 -3.42 21.25 -20.35
C LEU A 144 -2.37 22.23 -19.83
N ALA A 145 -2.77 23.42 -19.40
CA ALA A 145 -1.87 24.42 -18.82
C ALA A 145 -1.35 24.04 -17.42
N VAL A 146 -2.18 23.38 -16.61
CA VAL A 146 -1.83 22.97 -15.23
C VAL A 146 -1.18 21.58 -15.19
N ARG A 147 -1.34 20.82 -16.27
CA ARG A 147 -0.89 19.43 -16.36
C ARG A 147 0.63 19.33 -16.17
N PRO A 148 1.10 18.46 -15.27
CA PRO A 148 2.53 18.14 -15.16
C PRO A 148 3.06 17.51 -16.45
N HIS A 149 4.37 17.66 -16.69
CA HIS A 149 5.02 17.00 -17.82
C HIS A 149 4.82 15.48 -17.83
N ASP A 150 4.75 14.94 -19.05
CA ASP A 150 4.54 13.53 -19.30
C ASP A 150 5.75 12.69 -18.90
N ILE A 151 5.49 11.45 -18.49
CA ILE A 151 6.54 10.49 -18.14
C ILE A 151 7.09 9.93 -19.45
N VAL A 152 8.31 10.32 -19.80
CA VAL A 152 9.00 9.88 -21.04
C VAL A 152 9.87 8.65 -20.84
N GLU A 153 10.09 8.22 -19.59
CA GLU A 153 10.95 7.07 -19.25
C GLU A 153 10.36 5.71 -19.69
N VAL A 154 9.06 5.65 -19.96
CA VAL A 154 8.38 4.41 -20.34
C VAL A 154 8.55 4.19 -21.84
N GLU A 155 9.43 3.26 -22.21
CA GLU A 155 9.61 2.82 -23.59
C GLU A 155 8.27 2.31 -24.16
N GLY A 156 7.91 2.79 -25.34
CA GLY A 156 6.63 2.48 -25.99
C GLY A 156 5.46 3.36 -25.55
N GLY A 157 5.61 4.28 -24.60
CA GLY A 157 4.55 5.22 -24.22
C GLY A 157 3.40 4.56 -23.44
N CYS A 158 2.15 4.92 -23.74
CA CYS A 158 0.98 4.43 -22.98
C CYS A 158 0.64 2.96 -23.29
N PRO A 159 0.71 2.04 -22.30
CA PRO A 159 0.38 0.63 -22.53
C PRO A 159 -1.09 0.42 -22.93
N THR A 160 -2.01 1.20 -22.36
CA THR A 160 -3.44 1.13 -22.67
C THR A 160 -3.70 1.48 -24.13
N TYR A 161 -3.11 2.58 -24.61
CA TYR A 161 -3.22 3.00 -26.00
C TYR A 161 -2.62 1.97 -26.96
N ASN A 162 -1.50 1.36 -26.59
CA ASN A 162 -0.86 0.35 -27.44
C ASN A 162 -1.68 -0.93 -27.58
N LEU A 163 -2.32 -1.37 -26.49
CA LEU A 163 -3.11 -2.60 -26.46
C LEU A 163 -4.51 -2.43 -27.08
N TYR A 164 -5.18 -1.31 -26.79
CA TYR A 164 -6.59 -1.09 -27.16
C TYR A 164 -6.78 -0.10 -28.30
N GLY A 165 -5.73 0.60 -28.73
CA GLY A 165 -5.83 1.66 -29.74
C GLY A 165 -6.47 2.96 -29.24
N HIS A 166 -6.93 3.01 -27.99
CA HIS A 166 -7.42 4.21 -27.32
C HIS A 166 -7.04 4.20 -25.83
N CYS A 167 -7.04 5.35 -25.18
CA CYS A 167 -6.78 5.46 -23.74
C CYS A 167 -7.96 6.10 -23.02
N ASP A 168 -8.62 5.40 -22.10
CA ASP A 168 -9.77 5.95 -21.35
C ASP A 168 -9.44 7.19 -20.50
N PHE A 169 -8.15 7.40 -20.21
CA PHE A 169 -7.68 8.52 -19.41
C PHE A 169 -7.47 9.79 -20.24
N GLY A 170 -7.36 9.71 -21.57
CA GLY A 170 -7.14 10.85 -22.48
C GLY A 170 -6.19 11.91 -21.92
N VAL A 171 -6.62 13.18 -21.91
CA VAL A 171 -5.94 14.37 -21.33
C VAL A 171 -5.58 14.31 -19.85
N ASN A 172 -5.99 13.29 -19.10
CA ASN A 172 -5.49 13.03 -17.74
C ASN A 172 -4.33 12.01 -17.71
N CYS A 173 -4.05 11.30 -18.79
CA CYS A 173 -3.02 10.26 -18.83
C CYS A 173 -1.62 10.86 -18.78
N ARG A 174 -0.77 10.52 -17.80
CA ARG A 174 0.62 11.00 -17.72
C ARG A 174 1.56 10.45 -18.82
N LEU A 175 1.07 9.56 -19.68
CA LEU A 175 1.76 8.99 -20.84
C LEU A 175 1.12 9.50 -22.13
N GLY A 176 0.72 10.78 -22.13
CA GLY A 176 -0.12 11.38 -23.16
C GLY A 176 0.59 11.66 -24.47
N SER A 177 1.89 11.87 -24.44
CA SER A 177 2.73 12.11 -25.62
C SER A 177 2.52 11.11 -26.75
N SER A 178 2.10 9.88 -26.44
CA SER A 178 1.85 8.84 -27.45
C SER A 178 0.47 8.87 -28.10
N HIS A 179 -0.52 9.52 -27.49
CA HIS A 179 -1.94 9.38 -27.88
C HIS A 179 -2.80 10.64 -27.67
N ILE A 180 -2.21 11.76 -27.27
CA ILE A 180 -2.91 13.01 -27.04
C ILE A 180 -2.32 14.06 -27.96
N ASN A 181 -3.19 14.75 -28.68
CA ASN A 181 -2.78 15.95 -29.39
C ASN A 181 -2.66 17.10 -28.37
N MET A 182 -1.43 17.51 -28.05
CA MET A 182 -1.20 18.58 -27.05
C MET A 182 -1.74 19.95 -27.46
N ALA A 183 -2.00 20.19 -28.75
CA ALA A 183 -2.55 21.46 -29.22
C ALA A 183 -4.07 21.55 -28.99
N THR A 184 -4.81 20.46 -29.23
CA THR A 184 -6.28 20.44 -29.13
C THR A 184 -6.78 19.80 -27.84
N GLY A 185 -5.98 18.90 -27.24
CA GLY A 185 -6.39 18.02 -26.14
C GLY A 185 -7.19 16.80 -26.61
N ASP A 186 -7.17 16.47 -27.89
CA ASP A 186 -7.91 15.34 -28.42
C ASP A 186 -7.19 14.02 -28.11
N ASN A 187 -7.98 13.00 -27.77
CA ASN A 187 -7.52 11.64 -27.58
C ASN A 187 -7.51 10.91 -28.93
N ILE A 188 -6.31 10.64 -29.44
CA ILE A 188 -6.09 9.99 -30.72
C ILE A 188 -6.54 8.54 -30.62
N GLN A 189 -7.26 8.06 -31.63
CA GLN A 189 -7.66 6.67 -31.78
C GLN A 189 -6.87 6.04 -32.92
N LYS A 190 -6.33 4.84 -32.69
CA LYS A 190 -5.72 4.05 -33.77
C LYS A 190 -6.80 3.61 -34.77
N PRO A 191 -6.46 3.49 -36.07
CA PRO A 191 -7.37 2.92 -37.03
C PRO A 191 -7.70 1.46 -36.65
N GLU A 192 -8.94 1.03 -36.90
CA GLU A 192 -9.46 -0.30 -36.54
C GLU A 192 -8.53 -1.45 -36.98
N CYS A 193 -7.83 -1.30 -38.11
CA CYS A 193 -6.89 -2.29 -38.64
C CYS A 193 -5.68 -2.59 -37.73
N GLU A 194 -5.29 -1.66 -36.86
CA GLU A 194 -4.17 -1.82 -35.93
C GLU A 194 -4.61 -2.37 -34.56
N ILE A 195 -5.92 -2.46 -34.32
CA ILE A 195 -6.48 -2.95 -33.06
C ILE A 195 -6.61 -4.48 -33.17
N PRO A 196 -6.08 -5.24 -32.20
CA PRO A 196 -6.32 -6.68 -32.16
C PRO A 196 -7.83 -6.97 -32.12
N ASN A 197 -8.34 -7.68 -33.12
CA ASN A 197 -9.71 -8.19 -33.15
C ASN A 197 -9.67 -9.73 -33.06
N PRO A 198 -10.14 -10.34 -31.95
CA PRO A 198 -10.80 -9.75 -30.79
C PRO A 198 -9.84 -9.00 -29.85
N PRO A 199 -10.34 -8.02 -29.06
CA PRO A 199 -9.51 -7.26 -28.13
C PRO A 199 -8.83 -8.17 -27.11
N PRO A 200 -7.59 -7.85 -26.68
CA PRO A 200 -6.86 -8.68 -25.75
C PRO A 200 -7.62 -8.80 -24.41
N PRO A 201 -7.66 -9.98 -23.79
CA PRO A 201 -8.37 -10.17 -22.54
C PRO A 201 -7.76 -9.27 -21.45
N PRO A 202 -8.58 -8.50 -20.70
CA PRO A 202 -8.08 -7.53 -19.74
C PRO A 202 -7.37 -8.16 -18.53
N VAL A 203 -7.60 -9.45 -18.29
CA VAL A 203 -7.01 -10.20 -17.18
C VAL A 203 -6.63 -11.59 -17.68
N MET A 204 -5.34 -11.93 -17.58
CA MET A 204 -4.83 -13.25 -17.98
C MET A 204 -5.01 -14.30 -16.86
N ASN A 205 -5.07 -13.86 -15.61
CA ASN A 205 -5.12 -14.73 -14.42
C ASN A 205 -6.55 -14.94 -13.90
N VAL A 206 -7.50 -15.22 -14.80
CA VAL A 206 -8.88 -15.51 -14.39
C VAL A 206 -8.99 -16.96 -13.95
N ILE A 207 -9.18 -17.18 -12.66
CA ILE A 207 -9.49 -18.49 -12.11
C ILE A 207 -10.97 -18.78 -12.34
N ASP A 208 -11.30 -19.96 -12.87
CA ASP A 208 -12.69 -20.35 -13.10
C ASP A 208 -13.52 -20.36 -11.80
N LYS A 209 -14.82 -20.06 -11.90
CA LYS A 209 -15.72 -19.97 -10.74
C LYS A 209 -15.79 -21.27 -9.96
N THR A 210 -15.70 -22.41 -10.65
CA THR A 210 -15.67 -23.73 -10.01
C THR A 210 -14.41 -23.88 -9.16
N THR A 211 -13.24 -23.54 -9.71
CA THR A 211 -11.96 -23.55 -9.02
C THR A 211 -11.92 -22.57 -7.85
N GLN A 212 -12.43 -21.34 -8.02
CA GLN A 212 -12.58 -20.39 -6.91
C GLN A 212 -13.42 -20.97 -5.77
N THR A 213 -14.50 -21.68 -6.11
CA THR A 213 -15.36 -22.34 -5.11
C THR A 213 -14.63 -23.47 -4.39
N MET A 214 -13.84 -24.27 -5.11
CA MET A 214 -13.00 -25.32 -4.51
C MET A 214 -11.94 -24.74 -3.57
N LEU A 215 -11.30 -23.62 -3.93
CA LEU A 215 -10.33 -22.92 -3.10
C LEU A 215 -10.98 -22.38 -1.82
N ARG A 216 -12.13 -21.71 -1.93
CA ARG A 216 -12.90 -21.20 -0.77
C ARG A 216 -13.34 -22.33 0.16
N LYS A 217 -13.70 -23.49 -0.40
CA LYS A 217 -14.10 -24.68 0.36
C LYS A 217 -12.91 -25.51 0.85
N ASN A 218 -11.66 -25.11 0.59
CA ASN A 218 -10.45 -25.88 0.89
C ASN A 218 -10.46 -27.32 0.31
N LYS A 219 -11.11 -27.51 -0.85
CA LYS A 219 -11.20 -28.79 -1.55
C LYS A 219 -10.35 -28.85 -2.82
N TYR A 220 -9.65 -27.78 -3.15
CA TYR A 220 -8.80 -27.75 -4.33
C TYR A 220 -7.60 -28.68 -4.15
N PRO A 221 -7.35 -29.64 -5.08
CA PRO A 221 -6.25 -30.58 -4.98
C PRO A 221 -4.94 -29.89 -5.36
N PHE A 222 -4.20 -29.39 -4.37
CA PHE A 222 -2.85 -28.87 -4.60
C PHE A 222 -1.88 -30.03 -4.83
N VAL A 223 -0.95 -29.85 -5.77
CA VAL A 223 0.12 -30.83 -6.05
C VAL A 223 0.99 -31.04 -4.81
N CYS A 224 1.28 -29.97 -4.07
CA CYS A 224 1.98 -30.02 -2.80
C CYS A 224 1.00 -30.06 -1.63
N LYS A 225 1.33 -30.87 -0.61
CA LYS A 225 0.61 -30.85 0.67
C LYS A 225 0.76 -29.47 1.30
N ARG A 226 -0.31 -28.97 1.91
CA ARG A 226 -0.24 -27.69 2.60
C ARG A 226 0.53 -27.87 3.91
N ALA A 227 1.38 -26.91 4.26
CA ALA A 227 2.21 -26.99 5.47
C ALA A 227 1.39 -27.25 6.77
N TRP A 228 0.13 -26.82 6.83
CA TRP A 228 -0.73 -27.10 7.98
C TRP A 228 -1.27 -28.53 8.02
N GLU A 229 -1.45 -29.18 6.86
CA GLU A 229 -1.84 -30.60 6.78
C GLU A 229 -0.68 -31.47 7.27
N GLU A 230 0.55 -31.17 6.87
CA GLU A 230 1.75 -31.84 7.35
C GLU A 230 1.94 -31.66 8.86
N LYS A 231 1.77 -30.42 9.37
CA LYS A 231 1.84 -30.15 10.81
C LYS A 231 0.74 -30.87 11.59
N LYS A 232 -0.46 -30.99 11.02
CA LYS A 232 -1.58 -31.72 11.63
C LYS A 232 -1.29 -33.22 11.70
N GLU A 233 -0.75 -33.79 10.64
CA GLU A 233 -0.35 -35.20 10.59
C GLU A 233 0.76 -35.50 11.60
N LYS A 234 1.82 -34.67 11.62
CA LYS A 234 2.90 -34.79 12.61
C LYS A 234 2.39 -34.71 14.04
N ARG A 235 1.47 -33.79 14.33
CA ARG A 235 0.82 -33.67 15.65
C ARG A 235 0.05 -34.94 16.01
N ARG A 236 -0.72 -35.50 15.06
CA ARG A 236 -1.48 -36.74 15.27
C ARG A 236 -0.57 -37.92 15.60
N ILE A 237 0.54 -38.08 14.88
CA ILE A 237 1.55 -39.12 15.12
C ILE A 237 2.15 -38.96 16.52
N LEU A 238 2.55 -37.75 16.91
CA LEU A 238 3.11 -37.47 18.23
C LEU A 238 2.12 -37.79 19.37
N GLU A 239 0.84 -37.44 19.21
CA GLU A 239 -0.20 -37.76 20.18
C GLU A 239 -0.44 -39.27 20.31
N GLU A 240 -0.37 -40.03 19.22
CA GLU A 240 -0.50 -41.50 19.26
C GLU A 240 0.71 -42.17 19.93
N GLU A 241 1.92 -41.70 19.65
CA GLU A 241 3.13 -42.19 20.32
C GLU A 241 3.10 -41.92 21.82
N GLU A 242 2.66 -40.74 22.24
CA GLU A 242 2.52 -40.39 23.65
C GLU A 242 1.49 -41.28 24.35
N LYS A 243 0.35 -41.58 23.69
CA LYS A 243 -0.66 -42.53 24.19
C LYS A 243 -0.09 -43.94 24.33
N LYS A 244 0.70 -44.42 23.36
CA LYS A 244 1.36 -45.74 23.41
C LYS A 244 2.37 -45.82 24.56
N LYS A 245 3.19 -44.78 24.76
CA LYS A 245 4.13 -44.68 25.89
C LYS A 245 3.42 -44.72 27.24
N LYS A 246 2.33 -43.96 27.39
CA LYS A 246 1.49 -43.98 28.61
C LYS A 246 0.86 -45.34 28.86
N LYS A 247 0.45 -46.08 27.81
CA LYS A 247 -0.11 -47.43 27.95
C LYS A 247 0.94 -48.45 28.41
N LYS A 248 2.14 -48.43 27.81
CA LYS A 248 3.26 -49.30 28.22
C LYS A 248 3.66 -49.06 29.68
N LYS A 249 3.82 -47.80 30.10
CA LYS A 249 4.16 -47.46 31.48
C LYS A 249 3.10 -47.99 32.48
N LYS A 250 1.82 -47.89 32.13
CA LYS A 250 0.72 -48.45 32.94
C LYS A 250 0.71 -49.99 32.99
N GLU A 251 1.17 -50.67 31.94
CA GLU A 251 1.29 -52.13 31.91
C GLU A 251 2.51 -52.62 32.71
N GLU A 252 3.62 -51.89 32.68
CA GLU A 252 4.83 -52.15 33.49
C GLU A 252 4.55 -51.93 34.99
N GLU A 253 3.95 -50.79 35.37
CA GLU A 253 3.56 -50.52 36.77
C GLU A 253 2.53 -51.54 37.33
N LYS A 254 1.76 -52.20 36.45
CA LYS A 254 0.84 -53.28 36.86
C LYS A 254 1.52 -54.63 37.01
N LYS A 255 2.61 -54.88 36.30
CA LYS A 255 3.42 -56.11 36.43
C LYS A 255 4.29 -56.08 37.68
N GLU A 256 4.77 -54.91 38.09
CA GLU A 256 5.62 -54.74 39.27
C GLU A 256 4.83 -54.78 40.60
N LYS A 257 3.51 -54.64 40.56
CA LYS A 257 2.61 -54.72 41.73
C LYS A 257 1.95 -56.10 41.92
N ARG A 258 2.35 -57.10 41.13
CA ARG A 258 1.90 -58.50 41.21
C ARG A 258 3.04 -59.36 41.70
#